data_AF-A0A165ZXU2-F1
#
_entry.id   AF-A0A165ZXU2-F1
#
_cell.length_a   1.000
_cell.length_b   1.000
_cell.length_c   1.000
_cell.angle_alpha   90.00
_cell.angle_beta   90.00
_cell.angle_gamma   90.00
#
_symmetry.space_group_name_H-M   'P 1'
#
loop_
_entity.id
_entity.type
_entity.pdbx_description
1 polymer ?
#
loop_
_entity_poly.entity_id
_entity_poly.type
_entity_poly.pdbx_seq_one_letter_code
_entity_poly.pdbx_strand_id
1 'polypeptide(L)'
;MPPRGSPRGGRGGRGGPPGANNRGGGGTARGGGPGRAGSRRGGPPRGSTGGRGGASSGVGSRSGARGGVPAGGGSTLPPQQHSAILPVLVNHSLWNAHGQARLQQLNPDLAALGTTAERTRTTEALLKDVEALNLLASAFKSQVNRLAPISRLAPEILLRIFHLLMEMYRPGEGYRRVYGWIEVTRVCRSWRHLLLGEHTIWANNIGTIPGAYETFIERSGSHVPLHLYLEDELFEWPKYRPEWSALPLHRVHTLHCTISDQEYLE
;
A
#
# COMPACT_ATOMS: atom_id res chain seq x y z
N MET A 1 38.46 -53.90 19.45
CA MET A 1 39.35 -53.51 20.56
C MET A 1 39.23 -52.00 20.80
N PRO A 2 38.65 -51.54 21.91
CA PRO A 2 38.92 -50.21 22.47
C PRO A 2 40.15 -50.32 23.41
N PRO A 3 40.86 -49.22 23.79
CA PRO A 3 40.33 -48.35 24.86
C PRO A 3 40.80 -46.86 24.90
N ARG A 4 39.99 -46.06 25.61
CA ARG A 4 40.31 -45.04 26.64
C ARG A 4 41.23 -43.84 26.32
N GLY A 5 40.73 -42.66 26.69
CA GLY A 5 41.58 -41.55 27.18
C GLY A 5 40.94 -40.16 27.16
N SER A 6 40.23 -39.77 28.23
CA SER A 6 40.05 -38.35 28.61
C SER A 6 41.27 -37.88 29.42
N PRO A 7 41.61 -36.56 29.44
CA PRO A 7 41.16 -35.66 30.52
C PRO A 7 40.91 -34.20 30.06
N ARG A 8 39.90 -33.48 30.57
CA ARG A 8 39.92 -32.53 31.72
C ARG A 8 41.04 -31.46 31.73
N GLY A 9 40.61 -30.19 31.76
CA GLY A 9 41.39 -29.00 32.19
C GLY A 9 41.28 -27.86 31.16
N GLY A 10 40.94 -26.61 31.48
CA GLY A 10 40.95 -25.94 32.77
C GLY A 10 40.16 -24.62 32.79
N ARG A 11 40.00 -24.15 34.02
CA ARG A 11 39.43 -22.88 34.47
C ARG A 11 40.40 -21.71 34.21
N GLY A 12 39.86 -20.51 34.08
CA GLY A 12 40.57 -19.23 34.26
C GLY A 12 40.17 -18.24 33.17
N GLY A 13 39.74 -17.00 33.43
CA GLY A 13 39.83 -16.23 34.65
C GLY A 13 38.84 -15.07 34.65
N ARG A 14 38.58 -14.59 35.87
CA ARG A 14 37.86 -13.38 36.20
C ARG A 14 38.73 -12.18 35.87
N GLY A 15 38.16 -11.18 35.21
CA GLY A 15 38.72 -9.84 35.08
C GLY A 15 37.61 -8.82 35.23
N GLY A 16 37.33 -8.43 36.47
CA GLY A 16 36.49 -7.28 36.81
C GLY A 16 37.33 -5.99 36.89
N PRO A 17 36.67 -4.82 37.03
CA PRO A 17 37.08 -3.51 36.49
C PRO A 17 37.86 -2.65 37.50
N PRO A 18 38.29 -1.42 37.15
CA PRO A 18 37.51 -0.25 37.60
C PRO A 18 37.65 1.06 36.77
N GLY A 19 36.79 2.05 37.09
CA GLY A 19 37.02 3.50 36.88
C GLY A 19 36.01 4.16 35.93
N ALA A 20 34.96 4.86 36.36
CA ALA A 20 34.86 6.07 37.18
C ALA A 20 35.46 7.34 36.54
N ASN A 21 34.61 8.18 35.94
CA ASN A 21 34.57 9.64 36.08
C ASN A 21 33.43 10.18 35.20
N ASN A 22 32.69 11.29 35.41
CA ASN A 22 32.45 12.31 36.43
C ASN A 22 32.14 13.60 35.65
N ARG A 23 31.20 14.42 36.15
CA ARG A 23 30.86 15.82 35.76
C ARG A 23 30.09 16.00 34.44
N GLY A 24 29.06 16.84 34.33
CA GLY A 24 28.58 17.93 35.19
C GLY A 24 28.41 19.20 34.35
N GLY A 25 27.28 19.90 34.50
CA GLY A 25 26.99 21.23 33.94
C GLY A 25 25.75 21.20 33.02
N GLY A 26 24.61 21.86 33.28
CA GLY A 26 24.38 23.07 34.07
C GLY A 26 24.49 24.29 33.16
N GLY A 27 23.37 24.84 32.67
CA GLY A 27 23.37 26.02 31.81
C GLY A 27 21.98 26.51 31.40
N THR A 28 21.42 27.39 32.23
CA THR A 28 20.21 28.21 32.02
C THR A 28 20.46 29.42 31.13
N ALA A 29 19.51 29.81 30.25
CA ALA A 29 19.12 31.19 29.91
C ALA A 29 17.96 31.13 28.88
N ARG A 30 16.72 31.54 29.16
CA ARG A 30 16.17 32.91 29.33
C ARG A 30 16.49 33.88 28.18
N GLY A 31 15.44 34.22 27.43
CA GLY A 31 15.30 35.39 26.55
C GLY A 31 14.20 35.09 25.51
N GLY A 32 13.04 35.75 25.41
CA GLY A 32 12.63 37.03 25.98
C GLY A 32 12.15 38.04 24.93
N GLY A 33 11.26 37.64 23.99
CA GLY A 33 10.33 38.51 23.20
C GLY A 33 10.93 39.64 22.33
N PRO A 34 10.11 40.55 21.77
CA PRO A 34 8.77 40.38 21.20
C PRO A 34 8.59 41.06 19.80
N GLY A 35 7.51 40.70 19.08
CA GLY A 35 6.66 41.72 18.45
C GLY A 35 6.54 41.79 16.91
N ARG A 36 5.25 41.83 16.49
CA ARG A 36 4.66 42.56 15.33
C ARG A 36 5.01 42.00 13.93
N ALA A 37 4.17 41.98 12.91
CA ALA A 37 2.84 42.48 12.58
C ALA A 37 2.24 41.46 11.57
N GLY A 38 0.94 41.15 11.54
CA GLY A 38 -0.10 42.06 11.07
C GLY A 38 -0.02 42.26 9.55
N SER A 39 -0.50 41.31 8.74
CA SER A 39 -0.89 41.63 7.35
C SER A 39 -2.10 40.80 6.92
N ARG A 40 -3.23 41.51 6.83
CA ARG A 40 -4.50 41.07 6.27
C ARG A 40 -4.50 41.36 4.77
N ARG A 41 -5.41 40.67 4.07
CA ARG A 41 -6.06 40.99 2.78
C ARG A 41 -5.35 40.52 1.52
N GLY A 42 -6.09 39.74 0.73
CA GLY A 42 -5.78 39.43 -0.66
C GLY A 42 -6.62 38.28 -1.21
N GLY A 43 -7.96 38.38 -1.13
CA GLY A 43 -8.84 37.47 -1.86
C GLY A 43 -8.91 37.88 -3.34
N PRO A 44 -8.89 36.95 -4.32
CA PRO A 44 -9.09 37.28 -5.72
C PRO A 44 -10.58 37.46 -6.07
N PRO A 45 -10.89 38.30 -7.07
CA PRO A 45 -12.26 38.72 -7.37
C PRO A 45 -13.02 37.70 -8.21
N ARG A 46 -14.34 37.64 -7.97
CA ARG A 46 -15.33 37.06 -8.88
C ARG A 46 -15.45 37.95 -10.12
N GLY A 47 -15.07 37.40 -11.28
CA GLY A 47 -15.37 37.95 -12.60
C GLY A 47 -16.54 37.22 -13.22
N SER A 48 -17.60 37.97 -13.52
CA SER A 48 -18.85 37.56 -14.14
C SER A 48 -18.83 37.87 -15.65
N THR A 49 -19.69 37.15 -16.38
CA THR A 49 -20.41 37.52 -17.62
C THR A 49 -19.71 37.54 -18.98
N GLY A 50 -20.39 36.88 -19.94
CA GLY A 50 -20.30 37.03 -21.39
C GLY A 50 -19.83 35.74 -22.07
N GLY A 51 -20.57 35.04 -22.92
CA GLY A 51 -21.78 35.36 -23.69
C GLY A 51 -21.54 34.93 -25.16
N ARG A 52 -22.56 34.30 -25.77
CA ARG A 52 -22.66 33.88 -27.20
C ARG A 52 -21.80 32.66 -27.56
N GLY A 53 -22.24 31.71 -28.37
CA GLY A 53 -23.39 31.57 -29.26
C GLY A 53 -22.96 30.58 -30.34
N GLY A 54 -23.76 29.55 -30.63
CA GLY A 54 -23.37 28.52 -31.60
C GLY A 54 -24.49 27.51 -31.81
N ALA A 55 -25.40 27.86 -32.71
CA ALA A 55 -26.40 26.95 -33.24
C ALA A 55 -25.72 25.85 -34.07
N SER A 56 -26.16 24.61 -33.90
CA SER A 56 -26.17 23.65 -35.01
C SER A 56 -27.29 22.64 -34.85
N SER A 57 -27.92 22.44 -35.99
CA SER A 57 -29.17 21.75 -36.29
C SER A 57 -29.07 20.23 -36.07
N GLY A 58 -30.16 19.63 -35.61
CA GLY A 58 -30.31 18.17 -35.53
C GLY A 58 -31.77 17.77 -35.64
N VAL A 59 -32.30 17.85 -36.86
CA VAL A 59 -33.60 17.27 -37.27
C VAL A 59 -33.39 15.77 -37.49
N GLY A 60 -34.25 14.93 -36.90
CA GLY A 60 -34.18 13.48 -37.09
C GLY A 60 -35.24 12.69 -36.33
N SER A 61 -36.50 12.93 -36.66
CA SER A 61 -37.64 12.10 -36.24
C SER A 61 -37.52 10.66 -36.73
N ARG A 62 -37.81 9.67 -35.89
CA ARG A 62 -38.46 8.42 -36.33
C ARG A 62 -39.26 7.77 -35.19
N SER A 63 -40.55 7.64 -35.47
CA SER A 63 -41.60 7.07 -34.64
C SER A 63 -41.85 5.60 -35.01
N GLY A 64 -42.41 4.84 -34.07
CA GLY A 64 -43.09 3.55 -34.29
C GLY A 64 -42.30 2.36 -33.73
N ALA A 65 -42.87 1.41 -32.99
CA ALA A 65 -44.27 1.04 -32.88
C ALA A 65 -44.56 0.31 -31.56
N ARG A 66 -45.86 0.40 -31.21
CA ARG A 66 -46.62 -0.31 -30.19
C ARG A 66 -46.40 -1.83 -30.18
N GLY A 67 -46.38 -2.39 -28.98
CA GLY A 67 -46.75 -3.79 -28.71
C GLY A 67 -47.04 -3.92 -27.23
N GLY A 68 -48.31 -3.99 -26.86
CA GLY A 68 -48.75 -4.19 -25.47
C GLY A 68 -49.25 -5.62 -25.26
N VAL A 69 -49.01 -6.19 -24.07
CA VAL A 69 -49.74 -7.31 -23.45
C VAL A 69 -49.31 -7.37 -21.95
N PRO A 70 -49.96 -8.13 -21.04
CA PRO A 70 -51.12 -7.73 -20.25
C PRO A 70 -50.85 -7.67 -18.73
N ALA A 71 -51.82 -7.11 -18.02
CA ALA A 71 -51.96 -7.14 -16.57
C ALA A 71 -52.20 -8.57 -16.04
N GLY A 72 -51.54 -8.91 -14.94
CA GLY A 72 -51.86 -10.10 -14.14
C GLY A 72 -50.76 -10.46 -13.16
N GLY A 73 -51.04 -10.38 -11.86
CA GLY A 73 -50.22 -11.00 -10.81
C GLY A 73 -49.96 -10.11 -9.61
N GLY A 74 -50.89 -10.09 -8.65
CA GLY A 74 -50.59 -9.65 -7.29
C GLY A 74 -49.56 -10.58 -6.68
N SER A 75 -48.30 -10.12 -6.61
CA SER A 75 -47.24 -10.73 -5.82
C SER A 75 -47.16 -9.99 -4.49
N THR A 76 -47.76 -10.59 -3.47
CA THR A 76 -47.50 -10.29 -2.07
C THR A 76 -46.03 -10.63 -1.81
N LEU A 77 -45.16 -9.63 -1.92
CA LEU A 77 -43.76 -9.75 -1.52
C LEU A 77 -43.72 -10.04 -0.01
N PRO A 78 -43.07 -11.13 0.42
CA PRO A 78 -42.84 -11.34 1.84
C PRO A 78 -41.95 -10.20 2.39
N PRO A 79 -42.07 -9.86 3.68
CA PRO A 79 -41.24 -8.84 4.29
C PRO A 79 -39.77 -9.22 4.08
N GLN A 80 -39.04 -8.34 3.40
CA GLN A 80 -37.61 -8.48 3.18
C GLN A 80 -36.92 -8.59 4.54
N GLN A 81 -36.49 -9.80 4.87
CA GLN A 81 -35.56 -10.07 5.96
C GLN A 81 -34.22 -9.41 5.61
N HIS A 82 -34.05 -8.13 5.95
CA HIS A 82 -32.77 -7.42 5.95
C HIS A 82 -31.86 -7.92 7.09
N SER A 83 -31.67 -9.23 7.24
CA SER A 83 -30.84 -9.83 8.29
C SER A 83 -30.21 -11.16 7.87
N ALA A 84 -29.73 -11.27 6.62
CA ALA A 84 -29.04 -12.47 6.15
C ALA A 84 -27.72 -12.18 5.41
N ILE A 85 -27.07 -11.05 5.69
CA ILE A 85 -25.69 -10.80 5.29
C ILE A 85 -24.84 -10.67 6.55
N LEU A 86 -24.76 -11.74 7.33
CA LEU A 86 -23.51 -12.04 8.04
C LEU A 86 -23.03 -13.41 7.56
N PRO A 87 -22.22 -13.43 6.48
CA PRO A 87 -21.68 -14.64 5.90
C PRO A 87 -20.65 -15.25 6.84
N VAL A 88 -20.67 -16.58 6.96
CA VAL A 88 -19.54 -17.47 7.32
C VAL A 88 -18.44 -16.75 8.12
N LEU A 89 -18.78 -16.27 9.31
CA LEU A 89 -17.77 -15.88 10.27
C LEU A 89 -17.14 -17.19 10.71
N VAL A 90 -15.91 -17.40 10.22
CA VAL A 90 -14.89 -18.37 10.67
C VAL A 90 -15.40 -19.22 11.83
N ASN A 91 -15.51 -20.55 11.66
CA ASN A 91 -15.94 -21.53 12.68
C ASN A 91 -15.04 -21.53 13.94
N HIS A 92 -14.96 -20.40 14.63
CA HIS A 92 -14.13 -20.17 15.78
C HIS A 92 -15.05 -19.61 16.86
N SER A 93 -15.62 -20.53 17.63
CA SER A 93 -16.65 -20.27 18.65
C SER A 93 -16.31 -19.10 19.57
N LEU A 94 -15.04 -18.96 19.97
CA LEU A 94 -14.57 -17.85 20.81
C LEU A 94 -14.74 -16.48 20.14
N TRP A 95 -14.34 -16.31 18.87
CA TRP A 95 -14.43 -15.02 18.18
C TRP A 95 -15.87 -14.68 17.84
N ASN A 96 -16.68 -15.68 17.52
CA ASN A 96 -18.11 -15.48 17.29
C ASN A 96 -18.82 -15.01 18.56
N ALA A 97 -18.57 -15.68 19.70
CA ALA A 97 -19.15 -15.28 20.98
C ALA A 97 -18.71 -13.86 21.39
N HIS A 98 -17.40 -13.56 21.30
CA HIS A 98 -16.89 -12.25 21.67
C HIS A 98 -17.35 -11.14 20.72
N GLY A 99 -17.35 -11.39 19.41
CA GLY A 99 -17.83 -10.45 18.40
C GLY A 99 -19.32 -10.15 18.57
N GLN A 100 -20.14 -11.17 18.81
CA GLN A 100 -21.57 -10.98 19.10
C GLN A 100 -21.80 -10.21 20.39
N ALA A 101 -21.11 -10.56 21.48
CA ALA A 101 -21.22 -9.83 22.75
C ALA A 101 -20.82 -8.35 22.60
N ARG A 102 -19.77 -8.08 21.82
CA ARG A 102 -19.32 -6.71 21.55
C ARG A 102 -20.34 -5.93 20.70
N LEU A 103 -20.91 -6.55 19.67
CA LEU A 103 -21.96 -5.93 18.87
C LEU A 103 -23.25 -5.68 19.68
N GLN A 104 -23.59 -6.55 20.63
CA GLN A 104 -24.71 -6.34 21.55
C GLN A 104 -24.47 -5.18 22.51
N GLN A 105 -23.22 -4.94 22.94
CA GLN A 105 -22.85 -3.77 23.75
C GLN A 105 -22.98 -2.45 22.96
N LEU A 106 -22.73 -2.51 21.65
CA LEU A 106 -22.88 -1.38 20.74
C LEU A 106 -24.36 -1.26 20.38
N ASN A 107 -25.12 -0.63 21.27
CA ASN A 107 -26.58 -0.56 21.24
C ASN A 107 -27.12 -0.23 19.82
N PRO A 108 -27.80 -1.18 19.13
CA PRO A 108 -28.23 -1.00 17.74
C PRO A 108 -29.22 0.15 17.58
N ASP A 109 -29.98 0.48 18.62
CA ASP A 109 -30.97 1.55 18.61
C ASP A 109 -30.36 2.96 18.61
N LEU A 110 -29.07 3.09 18.98
CA LEU A 110 -28.36 4.38 18.96
C LEU A 110 -28.20 4.95 17.54
N ALA A 111 -28.26 4.10 16.50
CA ALA A 111 -28.21 4.56 15.12
C ALA A 111 -29.49 5.30 14.71
N ALA A 112 -30.64 4.90 15.25
CA ALA A 112 -31.96 5.43 14.89
C ALA A 112 -32.47 6.53 15.83
N LEU A 113 -32.18 6.43 17.13
CA LEU A 113 -32.74 7.30 18.18
C LEU A 113 -31.69 8.11 18.95
N GLY A 114 -30.39 7.87 18.70
CA GLY A 114 -29.30 8.52 19.42
C GLY A 114 -29.07 9.97 19.00
N THR A 115 -28.61 10.78 19.95
CA THR A 115 -28.09 12.13 19.67
C THR A 115 -26.87 12.06 18.76
N THR A 116 -26.54 13.15 18.07
CA THR A 116 -25.33 13.22 17.23
C THR A 116 -24.06 12.91 18.03
N ALA A 117 -23.97 13.38 19.28
CA ALA A 117 -22.81 13.12 20.14
C ALA A 117 -22.65 11.62 20.47
N GLU A 118 -23.74 10.90 20.72
CA GLU A 118 -23.70 9.46 20.99
C GLU A 118 -23.29 8.68 19.75
N ARG A 119 -23.83 9.03 18.57
CA ARG A 119 -23.45 8.40 17.29
C ARG A 119 -21.97 8.60 16.98
N THR A 120 -21.42 9.79 17.22
CA THR A 120 -19.97 10.06 17.10
C THR A 120 -19.16 9.17 18.03
N ARG A 121 -19.52 9.06 19.32
CA ARG A 121 -18.82 8.21 20.29
C ARG A 121 -18.85 6.73 19.89
N THR A 122 -19.99 6.22 19.44
CA THR A 122 -20.12 4.83 18.97
C THR A 122 -19.27 4.58 17.72
N THR A 123 -19.25 5.54 16.79
CA THR A 123 -18.40 5.46 15.58
C THR A 123 -16.92 5.44 15.94
N GLU A 124 -16.48 6.31 16.84
CA GLU A 124 -15.09 6.32 17.33
C GLU A 124 -14.71 5.01 18.03
N ALA A 125 -15.63 4.44 18.83
CA ALA A 125 -15.40 3.15 19.48
C ALA A 125 -15.26 2.01 18.45
N LEU A 126 -16.13 1.98 17.43
CA LEU A 126 -16.05 1.00 16.34
C LEU A 126 -14.75 1.13 15.54
N LEU A 127 -14.29 2.34 15.24
CA LEU A 127 -13.02 2.55 14.54
C LEU A 127 -11.84 2.03 15.34
N LYS A 128 -11.83 2.24 16.68
CA LYS A 128 -10.82 1.67 17.58
C LYS A 128 -10.86 0.13 17.59
N ASP A 129 -12.05 -0.46 17.61
CA ASP A 129 -12.21 -1.92 17.57
C ASP A 129 -11.69 -2.50 16.24
N VAL A 130 -11.98 -1.85 15.11
CA VAL A 130 -11.48 -2.23 13.78
C VAL A 130 -9.95 -2.16 13.74
N GLU A 131 -9.35 -1.10 14.29
CA GLU A 131 -7.90 -0.97 14.40
C GLU A 131 -7.28 -2.10 15.24
N ALA A 132 -7.86 -2.38 16.41
CA ALA A 132 -7.39 -3.47 17.29
C ALA A 132 -7.48 -4.85 16.62
N LEU A 133 -8.57 -5.13 15.91
CA LEU A 133 -8.74 -6.38 15.17
C LEU A 133 -7.74 -6.50 14.01
N ASN A 134 -7.45 -5.41 13.30
CA ASN A 134 -6.43 -5.40 12.26
C ASN A 134 -5.02 -5.66 12.81
N LEU A 135 -4.68 -5.08 13.96
CA LEU A 135 -3.42 -5.35 14.64
C LEU A 135 -3.30 -6.83 15.04
N LEU A 136 -4.36 -7.42 15.58
CA LEU A 136 -4.38 -8.83 15.97
C LEU A 136 -4.28 -9.76 14.75
N ALA A 137 -5.06 -9.48 13.69
CA ALA A 137 -5.00 -10.23 12.44
C ALA A 137 -3.59 -10.17 11.82
N SER A 138 -2.95 -9.00 11.86
CA SER A 138 -1.55 -8.83 11.44
C SER A 138 -0.58 -9.66 12.28
N ALA A 139 -0.77 -9.72 13.60
CA ALA A 139 0.04 -10.56 14.49
C ALA A 139 -0.11 -12.05 14.17
N PHE A 140 -1.33 -12.55 13.96
CA PHE A 140 -1.58 -13.94 13.56
C PHE A 140 -0.98 -14.27 12.20
N LYS A 141 -1.18 -13.41 11.19
CA LYS A 141 -0.53 -13.56 9.87
C LYS A 141 0.99 -13.62 10.02
N SER A 142 1.57 -12.76 10.85
CA SER A 142 3.00 -12.77 11.13
C SER A 142 3.46 -14.08 11.76
N GLN A 143 2.65 -14.69 12.63
CA GLN A 143 2.96 -15.98 13.24
C GLN A 143 2.85 -17.13 12.24
N VAL A 144 1.79 -17.18 11.45
CA VAL A 144 1.61 -18.17 10.37
C VAL A 144 2.78 -18.10 9.39
N ASN A 145 3.15 -16.90 8.96
CA ASN A 145 4.27 -16.69 8.05
C ASN A 145 5.59 -17.18 8.67
N ARG A 146 5.81 -17.00 9.98
CA ARG A 146 7.01 -17.50 10.67
C ARG A 146 7.08 -19.04 10.68
N LEU A 147 5.94 -19.71 10.71
CA LEU A 147 5.84 -21.17 10.71
C LEU A 147 5.90 -21.77 9.31
N ALA A 148 5.77 -20.96 8.25
CA ALA A 148 5.88 -21.42 6.89
C ALA A 148 7.29 -21.99 6.62
N PRO A 149 7.42 -23.16 5.94
CA PRO A 149 8.73 -23.77 5.68
C PRO A 149 9.73 -22.84 4.99
N ILE A 150 9.25 -22.02 4.05
CA ILE A 150 10.06 -21.05 3.30
C ILE A 150 10.69 -19.97 4.21
N SER A 151 10.05 -19.62 5.32
CA SER A 151 10.56 -18.61 6.26
C SER A 151 11.71 -19.11 7.13
N ARG A 152 12.07 -20.40 7.03
CA ARG A 152 13.25 -20.98 7.68
C ARG A 152 14.52 -20.86 6.84
N LEU A 153 14.40 -20.44 5.58
CA LEU A 153 15.55 -20.22 4.71
C LEU A 153 16.33 -18.99 5.18
N ALA A 154 17.65 -19.03 4.99
CA ALA A 154 18.51 -17.88 5.26
C ALA A 154 18.12 -16.70 4.34
N PRO A 155 18.25 -15.44 4.79
CA PRO A 155 17.91 -14.25 4.01
C PRO A 155 18.52 -14.23 2.60
N GLU A 156 19.76 -14.70 2.46
CA GLU A 156 20.50 -14.73 1.20
C GLU A 156 19.85 -15.69 0.18
N ILE A 157 19.36 -16.84 0.66
CA ILE A 157 18.65 -17.81 -0.18
C ILE A 157 17.28 -17.26 -0.59
N LEU A 158 16.57 -16.58 0.32
CA LEU A 158 15.31 -15.91 -0.01
C LEU A 158 15.52 -14.82 -1.05
N LEU A 159 16.55 -13.98 -0.90
CA LEU A 159 16.89 -12.96 -1.88
C LEU A 159 17.22 -13.58 -3.24
N ARG A 160 17.97 -14.68 -3.29
CA ARG A 160 18.24 -15.38 -4.55
C ARG A 160 16.96 -15.90 -5.22
N ILE A 161 16.03 -16.45 -4.44
CA ILE A 161 14.71 -16.86 -4.95
C ILE A 161 13.94 -15.65 -5.48
N PHE A 162 13.95 -14.53 -4.77
CA PHE A 162 13.26 -13.31 -5.19
C PHE A 162 13.85 -12.73 -6.48
N HIS A 163 15.17 -12.74 -6.65
CA HIS A 163 15.81 -12.35 -7.91
C HIS A 163 15.31 -13.19 -9.08
N LEU A 164 15.25 -14.52 -8.92
CA LEU A 164 14.70 -15.41 -9.95
C LEU A 164 13.21 -15.10 -10.23
N LEU A 165 12.41 -14.85 -9.20
CA LEU A 165 11.01 -14.46 -9.37
C LEU A 165 10.87 -13.12 -10.10
N MET A 166 11.77 -12.16 -9.88
CA MET A 166 11.73 -10.86 -10.57
C MET A 166 12.08 -10.96 -12.03
N GLU A 167 13.05 -11.81 -12.37
CA GLU A 167 13.41 -12.11 -13.75
C GLU A 167 12.25 -12.79 -14.50
N MET A 168 11.48 -13.65 -13.82
CA MET A 168 10.35 -14.37 -14.42
C MET A 168 9.03 -13.58 -14.42
N TYR A 169 8.84 -12.64 -13.48
CA TYR A 169 7.59 -11.92 -13.27
C TYR A 169 7.84 -10.40 -13.22
N ARG A 170 8.37 -9.85 -14.31
CA ARG A 170 8.56 -8.41 -14.45
C ARG A 170 7.21 -7.69 -14.43
N PRO A 171 7.07 -6.55 -13.73
CA PRO A 171 5.85 -5.76 -13.81
C PRO A 171 5.65 -5.23 -15.23
N GLY A 172 4.40 -5.08 -15.67
CA GLY A 172 4.07 -4.55 -17.00
C GLY A 172 4.04 -5.60 -18.12
N GLU A 173 4.68 -6.76 -17.95
CA GLU A 173 4.61 -7.83 -18.94
C GLU A 173 3.23 -8.53 -18.96
N GLY A 174 2.41 -8.22 -19.98
CA GLY A 174 1.17 -8.93 -20.32
C GLY A 174 -0.12 -8.09 -20.24
N TYR A 175 -1.19 -8.57 -20.90
CA TYR A 175 -2.49 -7.87 -21.03
C TYR A 175 -3.22 -7.55 -19.71
N ARG A 176 -2.78 -8.13 -18.60
CA ARG A 176 -3.24 -7.76 -17.27
C ARG A 176 -2.07 -7.08 -16.60
N ARG A 177 -2.20 -5.79 -16.30
CA ARG A 177 -1.27 -4.99 -15.48
C ARG A 177 -1.16 -5.58 -14.07
N VAL A 178 -0.56 -6.76 -13.94
CA VAL A 178 -0.27 -7.40 -12.67
C VAL A 178 0.91 -6.64 -12.09
N TYR A 179 0.89 -6.36 -10.79
CA TYR A 179 2.00 -5.74 -10.07
C TYR A 179 3.31 -6.59 -10.10
N GLY A 180 3.33 -7.72 -10.82
CA GLY A 180 4.48 -8.61 -10.97
C GLY A 180 5.03 -9.06 -9.62
N TRP A 181 6.35 -9.03 -9.51
CA TRP A 181 7.05 -9.33 -8.26
C TRP A 181 6.72 -8.38 -7.09
N ILE A 182 6.10 -7.20 -7.31
CA ILE A 182 5.73 -6.29 -6.20
C ILE A 182 4.73 -6.96 -5.26
N GLU A 183 3.91 -7.91 -5.74
CA GLU A 183 3.03 -8.70 -4.87
C GLU A 183 3.80 -9.49 -3.80
N VAL A 184 5.05 -9.88 -4.09
CA VAL A 184 5.93 -10.55 -3.11
C VAL A 184 6.20 -9.64 -1.90
N THR A 185 6.24 -8.32 -2.09
CA THR A 185 6.41 -7.34 -1.00
C THR A 185 5.19 -7.25 -0.07
N ARG A 186 4.06 -7.88 -0.43
CA ARG A 186 2.80 -7.86 0.33
C ARG A 186 2.57 -9.14 1.14
N VAL A 187 3.37 -10.19 0.92
CA VAL A 187 3.21 -11.50 1.60
C VAL A 187 3.42 -11.37 3.11
N CYS A 188 4.56 -10.82 3.52
CA CYS A 188 4.85 -10.58 4.94
C CYS A 188 5.83 -9.42 5.17
N ARG A 189 5.88 -8.91 6.40
CA ARG A 189 6.79 -7.82 6.79
C ARG A 189 8.26 -8.17 6.61
N SER A 190 8.64 -9.43 6.88
CA SER A 190 10.03 -9.89 6.73
C SER A 190 10.47 -9.86 5.26
N TRP A 191 9.66 -10.38 4.35
CA TRP A 191 9.96 -10.36 2.91
C TRP A 191 10.01 -8.93 2.38
N ARG A 192 9.05 -8.09 2.78
CA ARG A 192 9.06 -6.68 2.45
C ARG A 192 10.35 -6.00 2.91
N HIS A 193 10.80 -6.27 4.14
CA HIS A 193 12.02 -5.67 4.68
C HIS A 193 13.26 -6.10 3.90
N LEU A 194 13.39 -7.40 3.57
CA LEU A 194 14.48 -7.90 2.74
C LEU A 194 14.49 -7.22 1.36
N LEU A 195 13.34 -7.17 0.69
CA LEU A 195 13.21 -6.57 -0.63
C LEU A 195 13.44 -5.06 -0.64
N LEU A 196 13.02 -4.34 0.40
CA LEU A 196 13.30 -2.90 0.53
C LEU A 196 14.78 -2.61 0.78
N GLY A 197 15.51 -3.54 1.41
CA GLY A 197 16.96 -3.41 1.60
C GLY A 197 17.78 -3.73 0.34
N GLU A 198 17.19 -4.41 -0.63
CA GLU A 198 17.89 -4.84 -1.85
C GLU A 198 17.71 -3.80 -2.96
N HIS A 199 18.61 -2.83 -2.99
CA HIS A 199 18.58 -1.69 -3.92
C HIS A 199 18.64 -2.10 -5.40
N THR A 200 19.37 -3.17 -5.72
CA THR A 200 19.56 -3.63 -7.11
C THR A 200 18.26 -4.01 -7.79
N ILE A 201 17.33 -4.60 -7.04
CA ILE A 201 16.02 -5.00 -7.54
C ILE A 201 15.21 -3.78 -8.02
N TRP A 202 15.22 -2.70 -7.24
CA TRP A 202 14.51 -1.46 -7.61
C TRP A 202 15.18 -0.77 -8.79
N ALA A 203 16.52 -0.70 -8.78
CA ALA A 203 17.33 -0.15 -9.86
C ALA A 203 17.11 -0.85 -11.21
N ASN A 204 16.88 -2.17 -11.18
CA ASN A 204 16.79 -3.01 -12.37
C ASN A 204 15.39 -3.03 -13.02
N ASN A 205 14.44 -2.23 -12.53
CA ASN A 205 13.04 -2.29 -12.96
C ASN A 205 12.42 -0.88 -13.13
N ILE A 206 13.22 0.16 -13.37
CA ILE A 206 12.69 1.51 -13.56
C ILE A 206 11.84 1.57 -14.83
N GLY A 207 10.64 2.13 -14.76
CA GLY A 207 9.73 2.28 -15.90
C GLY A 207 8.78 1.10 -16.13
N THR A 208 9.01 -0.04 -15.47
CA THR A 208 8.15 -1.25 -15.58
C THR A 208 6.74 -1.08 -14.99
N ILE A 209 6.55 -0.13 -14.08
CA ILE A 209 5.25 0.22 -13.50
C ILE A 209 4.95 1.70 -13.79
N PRO A 210 3.90 2.00 -14.57
CA PRO A 210 3.51 3.38 -14.85
C PRO A 210 3.29 4.17 -13.55
N GLY A 211 3.99 5.30 -13.43
CA GLY A 211 3.86 6.23 -12.29
C GLY A 211 4.59 5.82 -11.00
N ALA A 212 5.32 4.69 -10.97
CA ALA A 212 6.07 4.26 -9.78
C ALA A 212 7.58 4.55 -9.86
N TYR A 213 8.06 5.17 -10.94
CA TYR A 213 9.50 5.36 -11.20
C TYR A 213 10.20 6.15 -10.10
N GLU A 214 9.60 7.22 -9.55
CA GLU A 214 10.19 8.00 -8.45
C GLU A 214 10.46 7.11 -7.23
N THR A 215 9.49 6.29 -6.84
CA THR A 215 9.62 5.35 -5.72
C THR A 215 10.72 4.32 -5.99
N PHE A 216 10.87 3.85 -7.24
CA PHE A 216 11.92 2.90 -7.57
C PHE A 216 13.31 3.55 -7.56
N ILE A 217 13.43 4.79 -8.06
CA ILE A 217 14.68 5.57 -8.03
C ILE A 217 15.08 5.83 -6.58
N GLU A 218 14.15 6.30 -5.74
CA GLU A 218 14.38 6.50 -4.31
C GLU A 218 14.88 5.21 -3.65
N ARG A 219 14.20 4.09 -3.89
CA ARG A 219 14.55 2.79 -3.28
C ARG A 219 15.82 2.17 -3.87
N SER A 220 16.23 2.54 -5.07
CA SER A 220 17.50 2.10 -5.65
C SER A 220 18.73 2.72 -4.96
N GLY A 221 18.52 3.66 -4.03
CA GLY A 221 19.60 4.38 -3.37
C GLY A 221 20.32 5.34 -4.32
N SER A 222 21.50 5.81 -3.93
CA SER A 222 22.28 6.81 -4.68
C SER A 222 23.36 6.21 -5.60
N HIS A 223 23.75 4.95 -5.39
CA HIS A 223 24.98 4.40 -5.98
C HIS A 223 24.76 3.22 -6.93
N VAL A 224 23.56 2.65 -6.97
CA VAL A 224 23.29 1.49 -7.82
C VAL A 224 23.01 1.95 -9.25
N PRO A 225 23.62 1.31 -10.28
CA PRO A 225 23.30 1.55 -11.67
C PRO A 225 21.81 1.32 -11.96
N LEU A 226 21.21 2.17 -12.80
CA LEU A 226 19.80 2.10 -13.16
C LEU A 226 19.61 1.42 -14.52
N HIS A 227 18.61 0.56 -14.60
CA HIS A 227 18.13 -0.04 -15.84
C HIS A 227 16.72 0.46 -16.11
N LEU A 228 16.57 1.22 -17.21
CA LEU A 228 15.31 1.83 -17.61
C LEU A 228 14.60 0.97 -18.64
N TYR A 229 13.29 0.82 -18.51
CA TYR A 229 12.42 0.13 -19.45
C TYR A 229 11.40 1.14 -19.99
N LEU A 230 11.41 1.34 -21.31
CA LEU A 230 10.49 2.18 -22.05
C LEU A 230 9.56 1.28 -22.86
N GLU A 231 8.29 1.23 -22.47
CA GLU A 231 7.23 0.57 -23.25
C GLU A 231 6.65 1.55 -24.27
N ASP A 232 6.18 1.05 -25.42
CA ASP A 232 5.79 1.87 -26.56
C ASP A 232 4.52 2.71 -26.33
N GLU A 233 3.61 2.25 -25.48
CA GLU A 233 2.47 3.07 -25.02
C GLU A 233 2.91 4.33 -24.24
N LEU A 234 4.18 4.38 -23.80
CA LEU A 234 4.79 5.51 -23.12
C LEU A 234 5.66 6.36 -24.07
N PHE A 235 5.76 6.00 -25.36
CA PHE A 235 6.54 6.72 -26.37
C PHE A 235 5.88 7.99 -26.91
N GLU A 236 4.85 8.51 -26.23
CA GLU A 236 4.61 9.96 -26.18
C GLU A 236 5.78 10.65 -25.44
N TRP A 237 6.95 10.59 -26.07
CA TRP A 237 8.26 11.05 -25.64
C TRP A 237 8.24 12.58 -25.37
N PRO A 238 9.30 13.15 -24.77
CA PRO A 238 9.37 13.90 -23.50
C PRO A 238 8.43 15.11 -23.29
N LYS A 239 7.56 15.46 -24.24
CA LYS A 239 6.61 16.57 -24.13
C LYS A 239 5.67 16.44 -22.92
N TYR A 240 5.39 15.23 -22.45
CA TYR A 240 4.35 14.97 -21.45
C TYR A 240 4.86 14.43 -20.12
N ARG A 241 6.17 14.24 -19.97
CA ARG A 241 6.78 13.68 -18.74
C ARG A 241 7.97 14.53 -18.28
N PRO A 242 7.74 15.77 -17.79
CA PRO A 242 8.81 16.65 -17.33
C PRO A 242 9.67 16.00 -16.24
N GLU A 243 9.13 15.01 -15.53
CA GLU A 243 9.80 14.33 -14.43
C GLU A 243 11.00 13.49 -14.89
N TRP A 244 11.04 13.11 -16.18
CA TRP A 244 12.18 12.37 -16.74
C TRP A 244 13.44 13.24 -16.88
N SER A 245 13.27 14.56 -16.94
CA SER A 245 14.40 15.49 -16.92
C SER A 245 15.15 15.47 -15.59
N ALA A 246 14.50 15.04 -14.51
CA ALA A 246 15.10 14.91 -13.18
C ALA A 246 15.75 13.54 -12.93
N LEU A 247 15.77 12.65 -13.93
CA LEU A 247 16.43 11.35 -13.79
C LEU A 247 17.93 11.52 -13.56
N PRO A 248 18.54 10.74 -12.65
CA PRO A 248 19.98 10.76 -12.46
C PRO A 248 20.66 10.03 -13.62
N LEU A 249 20.75 10.68 -14.79
CA LEU A 249 21.24 10.08 -16.04
C LEU A 249 22.64 9.48 -15.91
N HIS A 250 23.49 10.03 -15.04
CA HIS A 250 24.82 9.49 -14.74
C HIS A 250 24.81 8.08 -14.13
N ARG A 251 23.67 7.64 -13.58
CA ARG A 251 23.48 6.28 -13.04
C ARG A 251 22.86 5.33 -14.05
N VAL A 252 22.28 5.83 -15.14
CA VAL A 252 21.60 5.00 -16.14
C VAL A 252 22.67 4.23 -16.90
N HIS A 253 22.63 2.90 -16.77
CA HIS A 253 23.60 2.00 -17.39
C HIS A 253 23.00 1.24 -18.56
N THR A 254 21.72 0.89 -18.49
CA THR A 254 21.03 0.17 -19.56
C THR A 254 19.68 0.80 -19.84
N LEU A 255 19.36 0.92 -21.12
CA LEU A 255 18.08 1.39 -21.62
C LEU A 255 17.46 0.28 -22.47
N HIS A 256 16.32 -0.24 -22.04
CA HIS A 256 15.49 -1.17 -22.78
C HIS A 256 14.33 -0.40 -23.40
N CYS A 257 14.21 -0.45 -24.72
CA CYS A 257 13.07 0.12 -25.44
C CYS A 257 12.42 -0.98 -26.25
N THR A 258 11.12 -1.15 -26.09
CA THR A 258 10.32 -1.96 -27.01
C THR A 258 9.67 -1.03 -28.02
N ILE A 259 10.00 -1.19 -29.29
CA ILE A 259 9.33 -0.49 -30.39
C ILE A 259 8.29 -1.48 -30.93
N SER A 260 7.01 -1.13 -30.83
CA SER A 260 5.93 -1.93 -31.41
C SER A 260 5.76 -1.52 -32.87
N ASP A 261 5.97 -2.45 -33.79
CA ASP A 261 5.84 -2.22 -35.24
C ASP A 261 4.36 -2.12 -35.69
N GLN A 262 3.46 -1.61 -34.84
CA GLN A 262 2.02 -1.79 -35.03
C GLN A 262 1.41 -0.85 -36.08
N GLU A 263 2.19 0.05 -36.69
CA GLU A 263 1.71 1.03 -37.70
C GLU A 263 2.03 0.70 -39.17
N TYR A 264 2.56 -0.48 -39.52
CA TYR A 264 2.95 -0.79 -40.91
C TYR A 264 2.13 -1.88 -41.62
N LEU A 265 0.89 -2.14 -41.22
CA LEU A 265 0.01 -3.14 -41.89
C LEU A 265 -1.35 -2.58 -42.35
N GLU A 266 -1.42 -1.28 -42.67
CA GLU A 266 -2.52 -0.71 -43.46
C GLU A 266 -2.08 -0.33 -44.88
#